data_AF-A2QAC2-F1
#
_entry.id   AF-A2QAC2-F1
#
_cell.length_a   1.000
_cell.length_b   1.000
_cell.length_c   1.000
_cell.angle_alpha   90.00
_cell.angle_beta   90.00
_cell.angle_gamma   90.00
#
_symmetry.space_group_name_H-M   'P 1'
#
loop_
_entity.id
_entity.type
_entity.pdbx_description
1 polymer ?
#
loop_
_entity_poly.entity_id
_entity_poly.type
_entity_poly.pdbx_seq_one_letter_code
_entity_poly.pdbx_strand_id
1 'polypeptide(L)'
;MHLKSILFTLAASTTLVAAGSDYYCLMAQDGTGMIQDPYCCDSFSDTPGDSIAKVGKNCQSMDGLEWTDQCPQGGTVKCCYTIGPQFICTAEAEENTDDD
;
A
#
# COMPACT_ATOMS: atom_id res chain seq x y z
N MET A 1 -34.58 -38.90 -21.39
CA MET A 1 -34.28 -37.48 -21.10
C MET A 1 -33.97 -37.35 -19.61
N HIS A 2 -33.14 -36.36 -19.24
CA HIS A 2 -32.66 -36.00 -17.89
C HIS A 2 -31.29 -36.54 -17.46
N LEU A 3 -30.24 -36.07 -18.15
CA LEU A 3 -28.97 -35.84 -17.46
C LEU A 3 -29.12 -34.58 -16.60
N LYS A 4 -28.98 -34.75 -15.29
CA LYS A 4 -28.99 -33.66 -14.32
C LYS A 4 -27.67 -32.89 -14.46
N SER A 5 -27.70 -31.70 -15.03
CA SER A 5 -26.56 -30.78 -15.01
C SER A 5 -26.27 -30.36 -13.58
N ILE A 6 -25.12 -30.80 -13.06
CA ILE A 6 -24.58 -30.30 -11.79
C ILE A 6 -23.69 -29.11 -12.14
N LEU A 7 -24.22 -27.90 -11.96
CA LEU A 7 -23.41 -26.68 -12.00
C LEU A 7 -22.48 -26.69 -10.78
N PHE A 8 -21.17 -26.80 -11.02
CA PHE A 8 -20.15 -26.55 -10.01
C PHE A 8 -19.83 -25.05 -10.03
N THR A 9 -20.49 -24.27 -9.18
CA THR A 9 -20.16 -22.85 -8.99
C THR A 9 -18.96 -22.79 -8.05
N LEU A 10 -17.76 -22.55 -8.61
CA LEU A 10 -16.57 -22.28 -7.83
C LEU A 10 -16.67 -20.85 -7.28
N ALA A 11 -17.28 -20.70 -6.10
CA ALA A 11 -17.20 -19.46 -5.34
C ALA A 11 -15.77 -19.35 -4.80
N ALA A 12 -14.90 -18.64 -5.53
CA ALA A 12 -13.63 -18.19 -4.99
C ALA A 12 -13.93 -17.10 -3.96
N SER A 13 -14.18 -17.51 -2.71
CA SER A 13 -14.15 -16.60 -1.58
C SER A 13 -12.68 -16.22 -1.33
N THR A 14 -12.24 -15.12 -1.95
CA THR A 14 -11.09 -14.38 -1.49
C THR A 14 -11.50 -13.71 -0.18
N THR A 15 -11.35 -14.41 0.94
CA THR A 15 -11.27 -13.74 2.23
C THR A 15 -9.93 -13.01 2.21
N LEU A 16 -9.93 -11.74 1.81
CA LEU A 16 -8.84 -10.84 2.13
C LEU A 16 -8.83 -10.71 3.64
N VAL A 17 -8.01 -11.52 4.29
CA VAL A 17 -7.62 -11.28 5.68
C VAL A 17 -6.56 -10.19 5.59
N ALA A 18 -6.99 -8.94 5.46
CA ALA A 18 -6.18 -7.83 5.95
C ALA A 18 -6.52 -7.73 7.42
N ALA A 19 -5.58 -8.07 8.31
CA ALA A 19 -5.62 -7.49 9.64
C ALA A 19 -5.57 -5.98 9.40
N GLY A 20 -6.71 -5.29 9.58
CA GLY A 20 -6.94 -3.94 9.07
C GLY A 20 -5.83 -3.02 9.53
N SER A 21 -4.94 -2.70 8.60
CA SER A 21 -4.12 -1.51 8.72
C SER A 21 -5.10 -0.34 8.54
N ASP A 22 -5.09 0.60 9.48
CA ASP A 22 -5.86 1.85 9.34
C ASP A 22 -5.34 2.71 8.17
N TYR A 23 -4.29 2.24 7.49
CA TYR A 23 -3.76 2.83 6.27
C TYR A 23 -4.19 2.04 5.05
N TYR A 24 -4.68 2.78 4.05
CA TYR A 24 -4.87 2.31 2.70
C TYR A 24 -3.78 2.89 1.78
N CYS A 25 -3.18 2.01 0.97
CA CYS A 25 -2.17 2.39 0.00
C CYS A 25 -2.57 2.09 -1.43
N LEU A 26 -2.59 3.14 -2.26
CA LEU A 26 -2.76 3.03 -3.69
C LEU A 26 -1.61 2.26 -4.34
N MET A 27 -1.89 1.70 -5.52
CA MET A 27 -0.87 1.14 -6.41
C MET A 27 0.16 2.19 -6.80
N ALA A 28 1.40 1.76 -7.05
CA ALA A 28 2.50 2.66 -7.38
C ALA A 28 2.16 3.58 -8.59
N GLN A 29 2.29 4.90 -8.38
CA GLN A 29 1.90 5.93 -9.35
C GLN A 29 3.00 6.23 -10.39
N ASP A 30 4.14 5.54 -10.31
CA ASP A 30 5.27 5.67 -11.24
C ASP A 30 5.17 4.73 -12.46
N GLY A 31 4.04 4.03 -12.62
CA GLY A 31 3.78 3.13 -13.75
C GLY A 31 4.39 1.74 -13.62
N THR A 32 5.01 1.42 -12.48
CA THR A 32 5.59 0.08 -12.23
C THR A 32 4.56 -0.99 -11.89
N GLY A 33 3.37 -0.59 -11.41
CA GLY A 33 2.33 -1.53 -10.96
C GLY A 33 2.67 -2.26 -9.66
N MET A 34 3.61 -1.74 -8.88
CA MET A 34 4.05 -2.34 -7.60
C MET A 34 3.07 -2.05 -6.46
N ILE A 35 2.75 -3.07 -5.67
CA ILE A 35 1.97 -2.94 -4.43
C ILE A 35 2.82 -2.19 -3.41
N GLN A 36 2.19 -1.26 -2.69
CA GLN A 36 2.84 -0.38 -1.73
C GLN A 36 2.27 -0.63 -0.34
N ASP A 37 3.13 -0.50 0.66
CA ASP A 37 2.77 -0.55 2.06
C ASP A 37 2.99 0.84 2.70
N PRO A 38 2.35 1.15 3.84
CA PRO A 38 2.48 2.44 4.49
C PRO A 38 3.78 2.55 5.29
N TYR A 39 4.49 3.68 5.14
CA TYR A 39 5.73 3.99 5.84
C TYR A 39 5.81 5.44 6.31
N CYS A 40 6.40 5.63 7.48
CA CYS A 40 6.97 6.90 7.89
C CYS A 40 8.46 6.93 7.57
N CYS A 41 8.92 7.91 6.80
CA CYS A 41 10.33 8.09 6.46
C CYS A 41 10.83 9.46 6.94
N ASP A 42 12.09 9.54 7.35
CA ASP A 42 12.69 10.77 7.86
C ASP A 42 12.89 11.84 6.77
N SER A 43 13.18 11.39 5.54
CA SER A 43 13.41 12.28 4.40
C SER A 43 13.24 11.55 3.07
N PHE A 44 13.16 12.35 2.00
CA PHE A 44 12.92 11.89 0.63
C PHE A 44 13.94 12.51 -0.31
N SER A 45 14.47 11.73 -1.25
CA SER A 45 15.31 12.22 -2.34
C SER A 45 14.71 11.88 -3.69
N ASP A 46 14.95 12.72 -4.69
CA ASP A 46 14.45 12.50 -6.05
C ASP A 46 15.03 11.22 -6.68
N THR A 47 14.19 10.55 -7.46
CA THR A 47 14.62 9.44 -8.32
C THR A 47 15.08 10.00 -9.67
N PRO A 48 16.06 9.38 -10.37
CA PRO A 48 16.50 9.86 -11.69
C PRO A 48 15.39 9.82 -12.75
N GLY A 49 15.43 10.77 -13.68
CA GLY A 49 14.35 10.99 -14.66
C GLY A 49 13.17 11.71 -14.00
N ASP A 50 12.24 12.28 -14.77
CA ASP A 50 11.08 13.04 -14.28
C ASP A 50 10.02 12.16 -13.57
N SER A 51 10.46 11.19 -12.76
CA SER A 51 9.63 10.29 -12.01
C SER A 51 9.03 10.99 -10.79
N ILE A 52 7.75 10.71 -10.55
CA ILE A 52 7.06 11.10 -9.32
C ILE A 52 7.63 10.37 -8.09
N ALA A 53 8.26 9.22 -8.30
CA ALA A 53 8.82 8.41 -7.23
C ALA A 53 9.90 9.17 -6.45
N LYS A 54 9.86 9.04 -5.13
CA LYS A 54 10.91 9.51 -4.23
C LYS A 54 11.51 8.34 -3.48
N VAL A 55 12.81 8.41 -3.22
CA VAL A 55 13.49 7.43 -2.37
C VAL A 55 13.40 7.88 -0.92
N GLY A 56 12.66 7.13 -0.10
CA GLY A 56 12.56 7.34 1.34
C GLY A 56 13.82 6.91 2.09
N LYS A 57 14.14 7.61 3.18
CA LYS A 57 15.27 7.31 4.09
C LYS A 57 14.76 6.96 5.48
N ASN A 58 15.41 5.98 6.11
CA ASN A 58 15.11 5.51 7.47
C ASN A 58 13.62 5.22 7.68
N CYS A 59 13.02 4.49 6.74
CA CYS A 59 11.58 4.26 6.77
C CYS A 59 11.21 3.20 7.81
N GLN A 60 10.17 3.50 8.59
CA GLN A 60 9.52 2.58 9.52
C GLN A 60 8.16 2.18 8.94
N SER A 61 7.88 0.88 8.92
CA SER A 61 6.58 0.37 8.50
C SER A 61 5.49 0.80 9.48
N MET A 62 4.36 1.21 8.91
CA MET A 62 3.13 1.54 9.63
C MET A 62 2.05 0.47 9.47
N ASP A 63 2.39 -0.66 8.84
CA ASP A 63 1.45 -1.77 8.64
C ASP A 63 1.03 -2.36 9.99
N GLY A 64 -0.27 -2.58 10.15
CA GLY A 64 -0.89 -3.03 11.40
C GLY A 64 -0.82 -2.04 12.58
N LEU A 65 -0.51 -0.77 12.33
CA LEU A 65 -0.58 0.30 13.33
C LEU A 65 -1.84 1.16 13.15
N GLU A 66 -2.24 1.86 14.21
CA GLU A 66 -3.34 2.83 14.17
C GLU A 66 -2.98 4.05 13.30
N TRP A 67 -3.99 4.69 12.72
CA TRP A 67 -3.81 5.90 11.90
C TRP A 67 -3.13 7.02 12.69
N THR A 68 -2.26 7.76 12.00
CA THR A 68 -1.67 9.00 12.47
C THR A 68 -1.57 10.01 11.34
N ASP A 69 -1.99 11.24 11.63
CA ASP A 69 -1.91 12.35 10.69
C ASP A 69 -0.47 12.80 10.42
N GLN A 70 0.46 12.52 11.35
CA GLN A 70 1.82 13.02 11.28
C GLN A 70 2.86 11.99 11.74
N CYS A 71 3.86 11.76 10.88
CA CYS A 71 5.01 10.93 11.21
C CYS A 71 5.87 11.57 12.34
N PRO A 72 6.62 10.77 13.12
CA PRO A 72 7.40 11.29 14.26
C PRO A 72 8.40 12.39 13.91
N GLN A 73 8.98 12.36 12.71
CA GLN A 73 9.92 13.37 12.21
C GLN A 73 9.24 14.50 11.41
N GLY A 74 7.90 14.52 11.41
CA GLY A 74 7.08 15.38 10.57
C GLY A 74 6.78 14.78 9.20
N GLY A 75 5.85 15.43 8.49
CA GLY A 75 5.28 14.89 7.25
C GLY A 75 4.18 13.85 7.50
N THR A 76 3.60 13.36 6.42
CA THR A 76 2.53 12.36 6.39
C THR A 76 3.07 10.97 6.07
N VAL A 77 2.30 9.93 6.41
CA VAL A 77 2.61 8.54 6.02
C VAL A 77 2.56 8.42 4.50
N LYS A 78 3.57 7.75 3.92
CA LYS A 78 3.67 7.52 2.47
C LYS A 78 3.43 6.07 2.13
N CYS A 79 2.90 5.85 0.95
CA CYS A 79 2.88 4.54 0.33
C CYS A 79 4.17 4.31 -0.43
N CYS A 80 4.88 3.26 -0.03
CA CYS A 80 6.16 2.89 -0.63
C CYS A 80 6.23 1.39 -0.93
N TYR A 81 6.93 1.04 -2.00
CA TYR A 81 7.36 -0.33 -2.27
C TYR A 81 8.88 -0.42 -2.14
N THR A 82 9.43 -1.63 -2.06
CA THR A 82 10.89 -1.82 -1.89
C THR A 82 11.56 -2.36 -3.15
N ILE A 83 12.73 -1.80 -3.47
CA ILE A 83 13.69 -2.36 -4.43
C ILE A 83 15.02 -2.56 -3.69
N GLY A 84 15.32 -3.81 -3.32
CA GLY A 84 16.46 -4.10 -2.46
C GLY A 84 16.33 -3.32 -1.13
N PRO A 85 17.35 -2.56 -0.70
CA PRO A 85 17.31 -1.79 0.55
C PRO A 85 16.60 -0.43 0.42
N GLN A 86 16.11 -0.07 -0.77
CA GLN A 86 15.52 1.24 -1.03
C GLN A 86 14.00 1.18 -0.90
N PHE A 87 13.44 2.20 -0.24
CA PHE A 87 12.00 2.46 -0.19
C PHE A 87 11.65 3.47 -1.27
N ILE A 88 10.80 3.09 -2.21
CA ILE A 88 10.36 3.91 -3.32
C ILE A 88 8.93 4.32 -3.07
N CYS A 89 8.72 5.60 -2.77
CA CYS A 89 7.45 6.16 -2.35
C CYS A 89 6.84 6.97 -3.48
N THR A 90 5.59 6.68 -3.82
CA THR A 90 4.94 7.30 -4.99
C THR A 90 3.60 7.97 -4.68
N ALA A 91 3.06 7.76 -3.48
CA ALA A 91 1.78 8.31 -3.06
C ALA A 91 1.74 8.59 -1.55
N GLU A 92 0.75 9.36 -1.12
CA GLU A 92 0.34 9.49 0.27
C GLU A 92 -0.46 8.25 0.71
N ALA A 93 -0.36 7.87 1.98
CA ALA A 93 -1.31 6.91 2.56
C ALA A 93 -2.63 7.62 2.89
N GLU A 94 -3.73 6.90 2.73
CA GLU A 94 -5.08 7.37 3.06
C GLU A 94 -5.58 6.62 4.29
N GLU A 95 -6.39 7.28 5.11
CA GLU A 95 -7.03 6.62 6.25
C GLU A 95 -8.04 5.62 5.69
N ASN A 96 -7.90 4.37 6.10
CA ASN A 96 -8.87 3.32 5.79
C ASN A 96 -10.05 3.49 6.75
N THR A 97 -10.89 4.50 6.49
CA THR A 97 -12.15 4.64 7.22
C THR A 97 -13.07 3.53 6.74
N ASP A 98 -13.42 2.59 7.63
CA ASP A 98 -14.47 1.59 7.42
C ASP A 98 -15.87 2.27 7.36
N ASP A 99 -16.04 3.27 6.50
CA ASP A 99 -17.32 3.92 6.23
C ASP A 99 -18.13 3.08 5.22
N ASP A 100 -18.60 1.91 5.67
CA ASP A 100 -19.74 1.17 5.07
C ASP A 100 -21.06 1.52 5.77
#